data_AF-A0A0Q6T673-F1
#
_entry.id   AF-A0A0Q6T673-F1
#
_cell.length_a   1.000
_cell.length_b   1.000
_cell.length_c   1.000
_cell.angle_alpha   90.00
_cell.angle_beta   90.00
_cell.angle_gamma   90.00
#
_symmetry.space_group_name_H-M   'P 1'
#
loop_
_entity.id
_entity.type
_entity.pdbx_description
1 polymer ?
#
loop_
_entity_poly.entity_id
_entity_poly.type
_entity_poly.pdbx_seq_one_letter_code
_entity_poly.pdbx_strand_id
1 'polypeptide(L)'
;MIRETAQPGGSTAKLAKRLPRFLQILRHGGEAPRDHHIDMRLQLLPQAGTCFGLFRPHEAELLQIMGSQFVQAYSLRHDSKICELFDHEFARCMRACHDRVSTIMDVEPDEGAVNRLRAIVNVPEEMAQVMTQHLHQRHAWFSERFVTFMEMVQRLHALLGPAIAPLNAQLALSGSFANLLHSRHLRLDVNAHQGLGLEPLWRILLKLQFSRDGNESMLSGTVKPLIEQFVQQNSQWFRLEIHRPSAVEGENKSDAFNLFFVQPGSQLTYEPLCLKIRLVRQGSNAMPPLTWIEGVPVTDLRYQIADYTRRAAKVEELVVKQALNKARRASLLMATQLEIASDE
;
A
#
# COMPACT_ATOMS: atom_id res chain seq x y z
N MET A 1 -0.63 -18.96 7.67
CA MET A 1 -0.98 -20.36 7.34
C MET A 1 -1.27 -20.57 5.85
N ILE A 2 -2.18 -19.81 5.21
CA ILE A 2 -2.54 -19.99 3.79
C ILE A 2 -1.47 -19.45 2.82
N ARG A 3 -0.68 -18.47 3.25
CA ARG A 3 0.39 -17.86 2.45
C ARG A 3 1.59 -18.77 2.15
N GLU A 4 1.88 -19.73 3.02
CA GLU A 4 2.90 -20.76 2.78
C GLU A 4 2.44 -21.84 1.79
N THR A 5 1.13 -21.89 1.51
CA THR A 5 0.48 -22.88 0.63
C THR A 5 0.33 -22.41 -0.81
N ALA A 6 0.48 -21.12 -1.09
CA ALA A 6 0.24 -20.51 -2.40
C ALA A 6 1.49 -19.86 -3.02
N GLN A 7 2.69 -20.23 -2.55
CA GLN A 7 3.92 -19.80 -3.24
C GLN A 7 4.13 -20.65 -4.50
N PRO A 8 4.48 -20.06 -5.65
CA PRO A 8 4.89 -20.82 -6.81
C PRO A 8 6.19 -21.55 -6.47
N GLY A 9 6.13 -22.89 -6.41
CA GLY A 9 7.19 -23.78 -5.92
C GLY A 9 6.91 -24.45 -4.56
N GLY A 10 5.81 -24.11 -3.89
CA GLY A 10 5.34 -24.82 -2.70
C GLY A 10 4.91 -26.25 -3.04
N SER A 11 5.65 -27.24 -2.54
CA SER A 11 5.37 -28.68 -2.75
C SER A 11 3.88 -29.00 -2.62
N THR A 12 3.28 -29.49 -3.72
CA THR A 12 1.92 -30.06 -3.82
C THR A 12 1.63 -31.08 -2.72
N ALA A 13 2.67 -31.71 -2.14
CA ALA A 13 2.55 -32.63 -1.01
C ALA A 13 2.09 -31.97 0.31
N LYS A 14 2.30 -30.66 0.51
CA LYS A 14 1.77 -29.93 1.69
C LYS A 14 0.30 -29.52 1.51
N LEU A 15 -0.17 -29.36 0.26
CA LEU A 15 -1.57 -29.13 -0.08
C LEU A 15 -2.41 -30.37 0.26
N ALA A 16 -1.90 -31.57 -0.08
CA ALA A 16 -2.53 -32.86 0.22
C ALA A 16 -2.71 -33.16 1.72
N LYS A 17 -1.85 -32.61 2.60
CA LYS A 17 -2.00 -32.74 4.07
C LYS A 17 -2.93 -31.72 4.70
N ARG A 18 -3.21 -30.60 4.01
CA ARG A 18 -4.07 -29.50 4.51
C ARG A 18 -5.48 -29.57 3.94
N LEU A 19 -5.66 -30.22 2.78
CA LEU A 19 -6.94 -30.53 2.17
C LEU A 19 -7.89 -31.36 3.07
N PRO A 20 -7.42 -32.36 3.86
CA PRO A 20 -8.27 -33.06 4.82
C PRO A 20 -8.76 -32.16 5.96
N ARG A 21 -7.94 -31.18 6.39
CA ARG A 21 -8.32 -30.20 7.43
C ARG A 21 -9.29 -29.15 6.89
N PHE A 22 -9.10 -28.72 5.65
CA PHE A 22 -10.03 -27.88 4.90
C PHE A 22 -11.37 -28.59 4.69
N LEU A 23 -11.34 -29.86 4.28
CA LEU A 23 -12.52 -30.72 4.20
C LEU A 23 -13.16 -30.99 5.56
N GLN A 24 -12.39 -31.12 6.65
CA GLN A 24 -12.93 -31.25 8.01
C GLN A 24 -13.62 -29.97 8.48
N ILE A 25 -13.07 -28.78 8.19
CA ILE A 25 -13.71 -27.49 8.48
C ILE A 25 -15.04 -27.39 7.73
N LEU A 26 -15.04 -27.74 6.44
CA LEU A 26 -16.26 -27.79 5.63
C LEU A 26 -17.28 -28.84 6.12
N ARG A 27 -16.81 -29.98 6.64
CA ARG A 27 -17.66 -31.09 7.09
C ARG A 27 -18.17 -30.96 8.53
N HIS A 28 -17.49 -30.22 9.41
CA HIS A 28 -17.78 -30.25 10.85
C HIS A 28 -18.20 -28.93 11.49
N GLY A 29 -18.16 -27.78 10.80
CA GLY A 29 -18.84 -26.53 11.20
C GLY A 29 -18.74 -26.12 12.68
N GLY A 30 -17.66 -26.48 13.37
CA GLY A 30 -17.58 -26.47 14.83
C GLY A 30 -16.47 -25.55 15.31
N GLU A 31 -16.87 -24.32 15.60
CA GLU A 31 -16.16 -23.24 16.30
C GLU A 31 -14.89 -22.68 15.63
N ALA A 32 -15.13 -21.61 14.87
CA ALA A 32 -14.12 -20.66 14.42
C ALA A 32 -13.45 -19.94 15.61
N PRO A 33 -12.15 -19.61 15.52
CA PRO A 33 -11.60 -18.55 16.36
C PRO A 33 -12.27 -17.22 15.97
N ARG A 34 -13.10 -16.68 16.86
CA ARG A 34 -13.68 -15.32 16.74
C ARG A 34 -12.59 -14.28 16.98
N ASP A 35 -11.74 -14.06 15.98
CA ASP A 35 -10.78 -12.97 16.03
C ASP A 35 -11.47 -11.66 15.66
N HIS A 36 -11.74 -10.81 16.66
CA HIS A 36 -12.34 -9.48 16.47
C HIS A 36 -11.61 -8.63 15.42
N HIS A 37 -10.33 -8.87 15.19
CA HIS A 37 -9.57 -8.14 14.18
C HIS A 37 -9.93 -8.56 12.75
N ILE A 38 -10.39 -9.80 12.53
CA ILE A 38 -10.85 -10.28 11.22
C ILE A 38 -12.17 -9.61 10.85
N ASP A 39 -13.11 -9.53 11.78
CA ASP A 39 -14.43 -8.93 11.55
C ASP A 39 -14.32 -7.44 11.24
N MET A 40 -13.55 -6.71 12.03
CA MET A 40 -13.25 -5.29 11.78
C MET A 40 -12.58 -5.07 10.42
N ARG A 41 -11.69 -5.98 10.02
CA ARG A 41 -11.02 -5.94 8.71
C ARG A 41 -12.03 -6.13 7.57
N LEU A 42 -12.93 -7.11 7.67
CA LEU A 42 -13.89 -7.38 6.61
C LEU A 42 -14.97 -6.29 6.48
N GLN A 43 -15.28 -5.58 7.56
CA GLN A 43 -16.12 -4.38 7.52
C GLN A 43 -15.53 -3.25 6.66
N LEU A 44 -14.22 -3.26 6.40
CA LEU A 44 -13.56 -2.31 5.49
C LEU A 44 -13.78 -2.66 4.01
N LEU A 45 -14.45 -3.78 3.70
CA LEU A 45 -14.84 -4.21 2.36
C LEU A 45 -16.37 -4.18 2.24
N PRO A 46 -16.99 -3.05 1.86
CA PRO A 46 -18.45 -2.92 1.85
C PRO A 46 -19.18 -4.02 1.06
N GLN A 47 -18.55 -4.54 0.01
CA GLN A 47 -19.10 -5.62 -0.84
C GLN A 47 -18.74 -7.04 -0.37
N ALA A 48 -17.75 -7.21 0.51
CA ALA A 48 -17.40 -8.53 1.02
C ALA A 48 -18.45 -9.06 1.99
N GLY A 49 -18.92 -8.19 2.90
CA GLY A 49 -19.96 -8.54 3.87
C GLY A 49 -21.25 -9.03 3.21
N THR A 50 -21.64 -8.43 2.08
CA THR A 50 -22.83 -8.85 1.32
C THR A 50 -22.60 -10.16 0.57
N CYS A 51 -21.37 -10.41 0.09
CA CYS A 51 -21.04 -11.69 -0.51
C CYS A 51 -21.04 -12.81 0.53
N PHE A 52 -20.45 -12.62 1.72
CA PHE A 52 -20.40 -13.66 2.77
C PHE A 52 -21.78 -14.11 3.26
N GLY A 53 -22.78 -13.22 3.23
CA GLY A 53 -24.17 -13.56 3.55
C GLY A 53 -24.85 -14.51 2.54
N LEU A 54 -24.23 -14.77 1.39
CA LEU A 54 -24.72 -15.73 0.39
C LEU A 54 -24.32 -17.19 0.69
N PHE A 55 -23.50 -17.42 1.71
CA PHE A 55 -22.89 -18.71 2.00
C PHE A 55 -23.48 -19.35 3.26
N ARG A 56 -23.46 -20.69 3.34
CA ARG A 56 -23.82 -21.40 4.60
C ARG A 56 -22.80 -21.03 5.68
N PRO A 57 -23.16 -21.09 6.99
CA PRO A 57 -22.29 -20.61 8.07
C PRO A 57 -20.82 -21.11 8.03
N HIS A 58 -20.61 -22.38 7.68
CA HIS A 58 -19.27 -22.99 7.58
C HIS A 58 -18.51 -22.62 6.29
N GLU A 59 -19.21 -22.34 5.20
CA GLU A 59 -18.62 -21.82 3.95
C GLU A 59 -18.25 -20.35 4.13
N ALA A 60 -19.13 -19.56 4.76
CA ALA A 60 -18.90 -18.18 5.12
C ALA A 60 -17.66 -18.04 6.02
N GLU A 61 -17.49 -18.94 7.00
CA GLU A 61 -16.32 -18.98 7.90
C GLU A 61 -15.00 -19.18 7.14
N LEU A 62 -14.95 -20.17 6.25
CA LEU A 62 -13.78 -20.44 5.43
C LEU A 62 -13.42 -19.24 4.55
N LEU A 63 -14.44 -18.65 3.94
CA LEU A 63 -14.33 -17.51 3.05
C LEU A 63 -14.02 -16.22 3.78
N GLN A 64 -14.37 -16.11 5.06
CA GLN A 64 -13.99 -15.05 5.99
C GLN A 64 -12.52 -15.19 6.38
N ILE A 65 -12.01 -16.41 6.60
CA ILE A 65 -10.58 -16.64 6.82
C ILE A 65 -9.77 -16.29 5.57
N MET A 66 -10.20 -16.74 4.39
CA MET A 66 -9.58 -16.33 3.11
C MET A 66 -9.72 -14.81 2.92
N GLY A 67 -10.93 -14.28 3.16
CA GLY A 67 -11.36 -12.90 3.30
C GLY A 67 -10.36 -12.03 4.05
N SER A 68 -9.97 -12.47 5.24
CA SER A 68 -9.07 -11.73 6.12
C SER A 68 -7.67 -11.53 5.52
N GLN A 69 -7.18 -12.52 4.77
CA GLN A 69 -5.92 -12.41 4.03
C GLN A 69 -6.07 -11.43 2.87
N PHE A 70 -7.27 -11.34 2.28
CA PHE A 70 -7.61 -10.35 1.26
C PHE A 70 -7.77 -8.94 1.82
N VAL A 71 -8.36 -8.77 3.01
CA VAL A 71 -8.39 -7.45 3.66
C VAL A 71 -6.97 -7.00 3.98
N GLN A 72 -6.08 -7.90 4.40
CA GLN A 72 -4.68 -7.54 4.63
C GLN A 72 -3.99 -7.06 3.35
N ALA A 73 -4.34 -7.63 2.19
CA ALA A 73 -3.91 -7.15 0.87
C ALA A 73 -4.60 -5.82 0.47
N TYR A 74 -5.89 -5.68 0.78
CA TYR A 74 -6.70 -4.48 0.57
C TYR A 74 -6.20 -3.29 1.38
N SER A 75 -5.79 -3.54 2.63
CA SER A 75 -5.29 -2.55 3.58
C SER A 75 -4.05 -1.82 3.05
N LEU A 76 -3.39 -2.36 2.03
CA LEU A 76 -2.21 -1.79 1.40
C LEU A 76 -2.53 -0.75 0.32
N ARG A 77 -3.79 -0.61 -0.13
CA ARG A 77 -4.11 0.31 -1.23
C ARG A 77 -4.45 1.72 -0.82
N HIS A 78 -4.92 1.97 0.41
CA HIS A 78 -5.12 3.31 1.00
C HIS A 78 -5.79 4.38 0.10
N ASP A 79 -6.47 3.97 -0.97
CA ASP A 79 -6.94 4.79 -2.09
C ASP A 79 -8.35 4.28 -2.39
N SER A 80 -9.34 5.13 -2.18
CA SER A 80 -10.76 4.80 -2.25
C SER A 80 -11.19 4.30 -3.64
N LYS A 81 -10.56 4.77 -4.71
CA LYS A 81 -10.92 4.37 -6.08
C LYS A 81 -10.34 3.02 -6.46
N ILE A 82 -9.09 2.76 -6.06
CA ILE A 82 -8.49 1.41 -6.17
C ILE A 82 -9.20 0.45 -5.22
N CYS A 83 -9.64 0.96 -4.08
CA CYS A 83 -10.48 0.27 -3.15
C CYS A 83 -11.78 -0.22 -3.78
N GLU A 84 -12.50 0.65 -4.45
CA GLU A 84 -13.74 0.28 -5.11
C GLU A 84 -13.51 -0.74 -6.24
N LEU A 85 -12.50 -0.52 -7.09
CA LEU A 85 -12.19 -1.44 -8.19
C LEU A 85 -11.88 -2.85 -7.69
N PHE A 86 -11.02 -2.97 -6.68
CA PHE A 86 -10.74 -4.29 -6.16
C PHE A 86 -11.88 -4.81 -5.30
N ASP A 87 -12.71 -4.00 -4.65
CA ASP A 87 -13.94 -4.52 -4.03
C ASP A 87 -14.82 -5.24 -5.06
N HIS A 88 -14.92 -4.69 -6.27
CA HIS A 88 -15.62 -5.34 -7.37
C HIS A 88 -14.94 -6.64 -7.84
N GLU A 89 -13.61 -6.64 -8.06
CA GLU A 89 -12.87 -7.85 -8.45
C GLU A 89 -12.91 -8.93 -7.36
N PHE A 90 -12.77 -8.52 -6.12
CA PHE A 90 -12.92 -9.36 -4.95
C PHE A 90 -14.32 -9.98 -4.92
N ALA A 91 -15.37 -9.17 -5.01
CA ALA A 91 -16.75 -9.65 -5.02
C ALA A 91 -17.00 -10.61 -6.20
N ARG A 92 -16.44 -10.34 -7.38
CA ARG A 92 -16.51 -11.22 -8.56
C ARG A 92 -15.86 -12.57 -8.27
N CYS A 93 -14.64 -12.59 -7.74
CA CYS A 93 -13.92 -13.82 -7.43
C CYS A 93 -14.54 -14.60 -6.26
N MET A 94 -15.11 -13.91 -5.27
CA MET A 94 -15.85 -14.55 -4.18
C MET A 94 -17.15 -15.19 -4.67
N ARG A 95 -17.89 -14.54 -5.57
CA ARG A 95 -19.06 -15.15 -6.22
C ARG A 95 -18.67 -16.37 -7.07
N ALA A 96 -17.60 -16.28 -7.84
CA ALA A 96 -17.10 -17.45 -8.57
C ALA A 96 -16.68 -18.59 -7.62
N CYS A 97 -16.15 -18.27 -6.44
CA CYS A 97 -15.87 -19.24 -5.40
C CYS A 97 -17.15 -19.90 -4.87
N HIS A 98 -18.21 -19.13 -4.61
CA HIS A 98 -19.53 -19.63 -4.21
C HIS A 98 -20.05 -20.70 -5.18
N ASP A 99 -20.09 -20.37 -6.46
CA ASP A 99 -20.65 -21.25 -7.48
C ASP A 99 -19.84 -22.56 -7.60
N ARG A 100 -18.53 -22.49 -7.31
CA ARG A 100 -17.63 -23.66 -7.25
C ARG A 100 -17.79 -24.47 -5.96
N VAL A 101 -18.04 -23.84 -4.81
CA VAL A 101 -18.23 -24.52 -3.52
C VAL A 101 -19.58 -25.27 -3.51
N SER A 102 -20.65 -24.61 -3.95
CA SER A 102 -22.00 -25.18 -3.99
C SER A 102 -22.06 -26.43 -4.87
N THR A 103 -21.35 -26.44 -6.00
CA THR A 103 -21.26 -27.60 -6.91
C THR A 103 -20.45 -28.78 -6.38
N ILE A 104 -19.63 -28.61 -5.34
CA ILE A 104 -18.83 -29.70 -4.74
C ILE A 104 -19.57 -30.35 -3.57
N MET A 105 -20.34 -29.56 -2.81
CA MET A 105 -21.05 -30.00 -1.62
C MET A 105 -22.10 -31.09 -1.89
N ASP A 106 -22.56 -31.21 -3.13
CA ASP A 106 -23.58 -32.18 -3.56
C ASP A 106 -22.99 -33.48 -4.17
N VAL A 107 -21.67 -33.68 -4.13
CA VAL A 107 -21.00 -34.82 -4.81
C VAL A 107 -20.06 -35.59 -3.87
N GLU A 108 -20.09 -36.92 -3.91
CA GLU A 108 -19.12 -37.76 -3.18
C GLU A 108 -17.67 -37.45 -3.62
N PRO A 109 -16.69 -37.57 -2.71
CA PRO A 109 -15.33 -37.08 -2.94
C PRO A 109 -14.55 -38.02 -3.89
N ASP A 110 -14.68 -37.76 -5.19
CA ASP A 110 -13.88 -38.36 -6.25
C ASP A 110 -12.68 -37.45 -6.66
N GLU A 111 -11.86 -37.88 -7.62
CA GLU A 111 -10.79 -37.05 -8.21
C GLU A 111 -11.33 -35.72 -8.78
N GLY A 112 -12.57 -35.71 -9.25
CA GLY A 112 -13.28 -34.51 -9.69
C GLY A 112 -13.48 -33.51 -8.55
N ALA A 113 -13.86 -33.96 -7.36
CA ALA A 113 -14.03 -33.11 -6.18
C ALA A 113 -12.70 -32.49 -5.73
N VAL A 114 -11.60 -33.26 -5.79
CA VAL A 114 -10.25 -32.74 -5.49
C VAL A 114 -9.82 -31.65 -6.48
N ASN A 115 -10.10 -31.83 -7.77
CA ASN A 115 -9.81 -30.81 -8.79
C ASN A 115 -10.66 -29.55 -8.62
N ARG A 116 -11.95 -29.69 -8.27
CA ARG A 116 -12.84 -28.56 -7.97
C ARG A 116 -12.41 -27.82 -6.69
N LEU A 117 -11.97 -28.54 -5.66
CA LEU A 117 -11.41 -27.95 -4.42
C LEU A 117 -10.12 -27.17 -4.68
N ARG A 118 -9.25 -27.68 -5.57
CA ARG A 118 -8.06 -26.96 -6.00
C ARG A 118 -8.43 -25.63 -6.66
N ALA A 119 -9.49 -25.59 -7.47
CA ALA A 119 -9.97 -24.36 -8.10
C ALA A 119 -10.50 -23.30 -7.11
N ILE A 120 -10.94 -23.71 -5.91
CA ILE A 120 -11.35 -22.80 -4.83
C ILE A 120 -10.13 -22.22 -4.11
N VAL A 121 -9.13 -23.07 -3.84
CA VAL A 121 -7.87 -22.66 -3.20
C VAL A 121 -7.03 -21.75 -4.12
N ASN A 122 -7.25 -21.80 -5.43
CA ASN A 122 -6.59 -20.92 -6.41
C ASN A 122 -7.14 -19.49 -6.41
N VAL A 123 -8.33 -19.21 -5.87
CA VAL A 123 -8.92 -17.85 -5.85
C VAL A 123 -8.01 -16.84 -5.11
N PRO A 124 -7.43 -17.17 -3.94
CA PRO A 124 -6.39 -16.37 -3.32
C PRO A 124 -5.17 -16.06 -4.19
N GLU A 125 -4.78 -17.01 -5.03
CA GLU A 125 -3.63 -16.86 -5.92
C GLU A 125 -3.97 -15.95 -7.11
N GLU A 126 -5.12 -16.15 -7.75
CA GLU A 126 -5.65 -15.26 -8.81
C GLU A 126 -5.71 -13.81 -8.34
N MET A 127 -6.21 -13.56 -7.13
CA MET A 127 -6.27 -12.21 -6.55
C MET A 127 -4.89 -11.62 -6.22
N ALA A 128 -3.97 -12.44 -5.73
CA ALA A 128 -2.59 -12.00 -5.49
C ALA A 128 -1.87 -11.63 -6.80
N GLN A 129 -2.15 -12.36 -7.89
CA GLN A 129 -1.65 -12.03 -9.24
C GLN A 129 -2.22 -10.71 -9.74
N VAL A 130 -3.54 -10.49 -9.62
CA VAL A 130 -4.19 -9.22 -9.98
C VAL A 130 -3.59 -8.04 -9.20
N MET A 131 -3.39 -8.20 -7.89
CA MET A 131 -2.73 -7.16 -7.07
C MET A 131 -1.30 -6.89 -7.55
N THR A 132 -0.53 -7.94 -7.77
CA THR A 132 0.86 -7.82 -8.25
C THR A 132 0.90 -7.09 -9.59
N GLN A 133 0.01 -7.42 -10.52
CA GLN A 133 -0.12 -6.76 -11.81
C GLN A 133 -0.45 -5.27 -11.65
N HIS A 134 -1.42 -4.91 -10.81
CA HIS A 134 -1.76 -3.51 -10.57
C HIS A 134 -0.60 -2.71 -9.95
N LEU A 135 0.12 -3.28 -8.99
CA LEU A 135 1.30 -2.64 -8.40
C LEU A 135 2.41 -2.46 -9.45
N HIS A 136 2.57 -3.43 -10.35
CA HIS A 136 3.57 -3.37 -11.42
C HIS A 136 3.20 -2.32 -12.48
N GLN A 137 1.95 -2.32 -12.95
CA GLN A 137 1.42 -1.31 -13.88
C GLN A 137 1.54 0.10 -13.31
N ARG A 138 1.20 0.27 -12.03
CA ARG A 138 1.32 1.56 -11.35
C ARG A 138 2.78 2.00 -11.26
N HIS A 139 3.67 1.09 -10.87
CA HIS A 139 5.10 1.38 -10.82
C HIS A 139 5.65 1.80 -12.19
N ALA A 140 5.32 1.06 -13.26
CA ALA A 140 5.70 1.40 -14.62
C ALA A 140 5.18 2.78 -15.04
N TRP A 141 3.90 3.06 -14.76
CA TRP A 141 3.27 4.34 -15.07
C TRP A 141 3.97 5.53 -14.40
N PHE A 142 4.39 5.39 -13.13
CA PHE A 142 5.17 6.42 -12.45
C PHE A 142 6.58 6.56 -13.03
N SER A 143 7.24 5.44 -13.33
CA SER A 143 8.61 5.44 -13.86
C SER A 143 8.68 6.11 -15.23
N GLU A 144 7.71 5.86 -16.12
CA GLU A 144 7.60 6.52 -17.43
C GLU A 144 7.43 8.05 -17.33
N ARG A 145 6.79 8.52 -16.25
CA ARG A 145 6.44 9.94 -16.02
C ARG A 145 7.33 10.59 -14.97
N PHE A 146 8.48 9.99 -14.69
CA PHE A 146 9.39 10.43 -13.61
C PHE A 146 9.74 11.92 -13.71
N VAL A 147 10.11 12.41 -14.91
CA VAL A 147 10.49 13.82 -15.13
C VAL A 147 9.31 14.75 -14.83
N THR A 148 8.12 14.44 -15.33
CA THR A 148 6.89 15.20 -15.05
C THR A 148 6.62 15.28 -13.55
N PHE A 149 6.79 14.18 -12.82
CA PHE A 149 6.61 14.14 -11.38
C PHE A 149 7.68 14.90 -10.61
N MET A 150 8.93 14.87 -11.06
CA MET A 150 10.00 15.69 -10.49
C MET A 150 9.71 17.17 -10.64
N GLU A 151 9.33 17.63 -11.83
CA GLU A 151 8.93 19.03 -12.06
C GLU A 151 7.74 19.43 -11.18
N MET A 152 6.74 18.55 -11.05
CA MET A 152 5.60 18.78 -10.17
C MET A 152 6.04 18.98 -8.71
N VAL A 153 6.95 18.13 -8.20
CA VAL A 153 7.49 18.26 -6.84
C VAL A 153 8.29 19.55 -6.67
N GLN A 154 9.11 19.92 -7.65
CA GLN A 154 9.86 21.19 -7.63
C GLN A 154 8.94 22.41 -7.59
N ARG A 155 7.89 22.44 -8.42
CA ARG A 155 6.90 23.53 -8.43
C ARG A 155 6.16 23.63 -7.10
N LEU A 156 5.74 22.49 -6.53
CA LEU A 156 5.12 22.47 -5.20
C LEU A 156 6.07 22.92 -4.10
N HIS A 157 7.34 22.53 -4.16
CA HIS A 157 8.34 23.01 -3.21
C HIS A 157 8.55 24.52 -3.32
N ALA A 158 8.67 25.05 -4.54
CA ALA A 158 8.80 26.49 -4.77
C ALA A 158 7.58 27.29 -4.26
N LEU A 159 6.38 26.70 -4.37
CA LEU A 159 5.14 27.31 -3.89
C LEU A 159 5.00 27.22 -2.36
N LEU A 160 5.24 26.04 -1.78
CA LEU A 160 4.96 25.78 -0.37
C LEU A 160 6.12 26.18 0.55
N GLY A 161 7.37 26.02 0.11
CA GLY A 161 8.57 26.24 0.92
C GLY A 161 8.62 27.63 1.58
N PRO A 162 8.51 28.73 0.81
CA PRO A 162 8.49 30.08 1.37
C PRO A 162 7.32 30.33 2.33
N ALA A 163 6.16 29.71 2.09
CA ALA A 163 4.97 29.88 2.91
C ALA A 163 5.06 29.16 4.27
N ILE A 164 5.76 28.03 4.33
CA ILE A 164 5.88 27.21 5.55
C ILE A 164 7.13 27.54 6.37
N ALA A 165 8.16 28.14 5.77
CA ALA A 165 9.40 28.49 6.46
C ALA A 165 9.19 29.38 7.72
N PRO A 166 8.32 30.42 7.69
CA PRO A 166 8.03 31.24 8.87
C PRO A 166 7.34 30.46 10.01
N LEU A 167 6.71 29.32 9.70
CA LEU A 167 6.02 28.46 10.65
C LEU A 167 6.95 27.42 11.30
N ASN A 168 8.27 27.52 11.06
CA ASN A 168 9.25 26.52 11.45
C ASN A 168 8.83 25.12 10.97
N ALA A 169 8.41 25.03 9.72
CA ALA A 169 8.03 23.80 9.05
C ALA A 169 8.88 23.60 7.79
N GLN A 170 9.05 22.35 7.39
CA GLN A 170 9.81 21.98 6.20
C GLN A 170 9.07 20.95 5.36
N LEU A 171 9.25 21.04 4.04
CA LEU A 171 8.72 20.08 3.08
C LEU A 171 9.80 19.04 2.78
N ALA A 172 9.46 17.77 2.86
CA ALA A 172 10.39 16.68 2.60
C ALA A 172 9.77 15.59 1.73
N LEU A 173 10.45 15.25 0.64
CA LEU A 173 10.13 14.08 -0.17
C LEU A 173 10.53 12.80 0.58
N SER A 174 9.64 11.80 0.60
CA SER A 174 9.80 10.59 1.41
C SER A 174 9.28 9.32 0.71
N GLY A 175 9.58 8.15 1.27
CA GLY A 175 9.14 6.84 0.77
C GLY A 175 9.86 6.37 -0.49
N SER A 176 9.19 5.52 -1.28
CA SER A 176 9.76 4.88 -2.48
C SER A 176 10.41 5.88 -3.45
N PHE A 177 9.76 7.03 -3.67
CA PHE A 177 10.24 8.05 -4.61
C PHE A 177 11.55 8.71 -4.12
N ALA A 178 11.64 8.99 -2.82
CA ALA A 178 12.87 9.51 -2.21
C ALA A 178 14.02 8.49 -2.30
N ASN A 179 13.74 7.22 -2.04
CA ASN A 179 14.73 6.14 -2.17
C ASN A 179 15.21 5.98 -3.62
N LEU A 180 14.31 6.13 -4.60
CA LEU A 180 14.67 6.15 -6.01
C LEU A 180 15.60 7.33 -6.33
N LEU A 181 15.33 8.53 -5.81
CA LEU A 181 16.21 9.68 -5.99
C LEU A 181 17.59 9.47 -5.39
N HIS A 182 17.68 8.94 -4.16
CA HIS A 182 18.96 8.59 -3.54
C HIS A 182 19.75 7.58 -4.38
N SER A 183 19.10 6.51 -4.84
CA SER A 183 19.73 5.49 -5.71
C SER A 183 20.25 6.10 -7.01
N ARG A 184 19.48 6.99 -7.66
CA ARG A 184 19.90 7.68 -8.89
C ARG A 184 21.04 8.67 -8.65
N HIS A 185 20.96 9.44 -7.57
CA HIS A 185 21.98 10.41 -7.18
C HIS A 185 23.34 9.72 -6.92
N LEU A 186 23.29 8.58 -6.23
CA LEU A 186 24.46 7.73 -5.97
C LEU A 186 24.89 6.87 -7.16
N ARG A 187 24.12 6.88 -8.27
CA ARG A 187 24.34 6.00 -9.44
C ARG A 187 24.43 4.52 -9.07
N LEU A 188 23.70 4.10 -8.04
CA LEU A 188 23.66 2.72 -7.56
C LEU A 188 22.48 1.98 -8.19
N ASP A 189 22.76 0.89 -8.91
CA ASP A 189 21.73 -0.06 -9.32
C ASP A 189 21.42 -1.04 -8.19
N VAL A 190 20.58 -0.59 -7.27
CA VAL A 190 20.21 -1.36 -6.08
C VAL A 190 19.42 -2.64 -6.42
N ASN A 191 18.84 -2.71 -7.61
CA ASN A 191 18.08 -3.88 -8.06
C ASN A 191 18.99 -4.97 -8.63
N ALA A 192 20.23 -4.66 -9.02
CA ALA A 192 21.24 -5.64 -9.44
C ALA A 192 21.80 -6.47 -8.27
N HIS A 193 21.67 -6.00 -7.04
CA HIS A 193 22.18 -6.69 -5.85
C HIS A 193 21.19 -7.74 -5.33
N GLN A 194 21.64 -9.00 -5.23
CA GLN A 194 20.81 -10.09 -4.71
C GLN A 194 20.30 -9.80 -3.29
N GLY A 195 18.98 -9.90 -3.11
CA GLY A 195 18.34 -9.69 -1.81
C GLY A 195 18.13 -8.21 -1.43
N LEU A 196 18.52 -7.27 -2.29
CA LEU A 196 18.14 -5.86 -2.21
C LEU A 196 17.05 -5.53 -3.25
N GLY A 197 16.49 -4.34 -3.12
CA GLY A 197 15.50 -3.84 -4.07
C GLY A 197 14.77 -2.64 -3.49
N LEU A 198 14.41 -1.70 -4.37
CA LEU A 198 13.59 -0.56 -3.99
C LEU A 198 12.14 -1.00 -3.76
N GLU A 199 11.45 -0.32 -2.83
CA GLU A 199 10.00 -0.45 -2.74
C GLU A 199 9.38 0.07 -4.05
N PRO A 200 8.44 -0.65 -4.68
CA PRO A 200 7.84 -0.15 -5.91
C PRO A 200 7.13 1.18 -5.67
N LEU A 201 7.13 2.03 -6.69
CA LEU A 201 6.59 3.38 -6.62
C LEU A 201 5.09 3.38 -6.86
N TRP A 202 4.32 3.69 -5.82
CA TRP A 202 2.85 3.78 -5.93
C TRP A 202 2.33 5.20 -5.75
N ARG A 203 3.09 6.08 -5.11
CA ARG A 203 2.78 7.50 -4.99
C ARG A 203 4.02 8.25 -4.57
N ILE A 204 4.01 9.52 -4.85
CA ILE A 204 4.93 10.50 -4.28
C ILE A 204 4.39 10.85 -2.89
N LEU A 205 5.25 10.78 -1.88
CA LEU A 205 4.89 11.19 -0.53
C LEU A 205 5.70 12.44 -0.18
N LEU A 206 5.00 13.55 -0.03
CA LEU A 206 5.56 14.76 0.56
C LEU A 206 5.11 14.83 2.03
N LYS A 207 6.06 15.12 2.91
CA LYS A 207 5.82 15.35 4.32
C LYS A 207 6.05 16.83 4.62
N LEU A 208 5.02 17.51 5.08
CA LEU A 208 5.11 18.81 5.72
C LEU A 208 5.38 18.58 7.19
N GLN A 209 6.65 18.65 7.56
CA GLN A 209 7.13 18.36 8.89
C GLN A 209 7.13 19.64 9.72
N PHE A 210 6.56 19.58 10.91
CA PHE A 210 6.53 20.70 11.86
C PHE A 210 6.89 20.21 13.26
N SER A 211 7.38 21.12 14.11
CA SER A 211 7.88 20.80 15.44
C SER A 211 6.76 20.28 16.35
N ARG A 212 7.14 19.70 17.50
CA ARG A 212 6.20 19.22 18.51
C ARG A 212 5.20 20.31 18.93
N ASP A 213 5.73 21.52 19.13
CA ASP A 213 5.01 22.70 19.59
C ASP A 213 4.37 23.51 18.44
N GLY A 214 4.51 23.04 17.19
CA GLY A 214 3.97 23.71 16.02
C GLY A 214 2.44 23.65 15.95
N ASN A 215 1.83 24.71 15.41
CA ASN A 215 0.40 24.82 15.24
C ASN A 215 -0.05 24.20 13.90
N GLU A 216 -0.54 22.96 13.97
CA GLU A 216 -1.05 22.22 12.82
C GLU A 216 -2.19 22.92 12.09
N SER A 217 -3.10 23.58 12.82
CA SER A 217 -4.23 24.29 12.23
C SER A 217 -3.75 25.48 11.40
N MET A 218 -2.78 26.24 11.91
CA MET A 218 -2.15 27.33 11.18
C MET A 218 -1.44 26.82 9.93
N LEU A 219 -0.63 25.76 10.04
CA LEU A 219 0.05 25.16 8.91
C LEU A 219 -0.93 24.66 7.84
N SER A 220 -1.99 23.94 8.25
CA SER A 220 -3.04 23.46 7.35
C SER A 220 -3.75 24.64 6.67
N GLY A 221 -4.08 25.70 7.43
CA GLY A 221 -4.70 26.93 6.92
C GLY A 221 -3.84 27.69 5.91
N THR A 222 -2.51 27.68 6.07
CA THR A 222 -1.57 28.29 5.12
C THR A 222 -1.39 27.44 3.86
N VAL A 223 -1.26 26.13 4.01
CA VAL A 223 -0.90 25.22 2.92
C VAL A 223 -2.09 24.86 2.03
N LYS A 224 -3.27 24.65 2.63
CA LYS A 224 -4.48 24.25 1.91
C LYS A 224 -4.80 25.16 0.70
N PRO A 225 -4.91 26.49 0.84
CA PRO A 225 -5.25 27.35 -0.29
C PRO A 225 -4.19 27.32 -1.40
N LEU A 226 -2.91 27.13 -1.05
CA LEU A 226 -1.83 27.00 -2.03
C LEU A 226 -1.92 25.69 -2.82
N ILE A 227 -2.26 24.57 -2.16
CA ILE A 227 -2.51 23.30 -2.84
C ILE A 227 -3.76 23.40 -3.73
N GLU A 228 -4.83 24.02 -3.23
CA GLU A 228 -6.05 24.24 -4.02
C GLU A 228 -5.76 25.07 -5.27
N GLN A 229 -5.00 26.16 -5.13
CA GLN A 229 -4.56 26.99 -6.25
C GLN A 229 -3.71 26.18 -7.24
N PHE A 230 -2.74 25.40 -6.76
CA PHE A 230 -1.91 24.54 -7.61
C PHE A 230 -2.78 23.56 -8.40
N VAL A 231 -3.76 22.93 -7.77
CA VAL A 231 -4.65 21.97 -8.44
C VAL A 231 -5.58 22.68 -9.43
N GLN A 232 -6.12 23.86 -9.10
CA GLN A 232 -6.94 24.64 -10.03
C GLN A 232 -6.18 25.00 -11.32
N GLN A 233 -4.92 25.44 -11.19
CA GLN A 233 -4.03 25.74 -12.32
C GLN A 233 -3.68 24.50 -13.16
N ASN A 234 -3.83 23.31 -12.58
CA ASN A 234 -3.51 22.04 -13.22
C ASN A 234 -4.72 21.08 -13.27
N SER A 235 -5.93 21.64 -13.33
CA SER A 235 -7.19 20.89 -13.18
C SER A 235 -7.44 19.83 -14.26
N GLN A 236 -6.85 20.03 -15.44
CA GLN A 236 -6.84 19.03 -16.53
C GLN A 236 -6.01 17.77 -16.20
N TRP A 237 -5.11 17.86 -15.22
CA TRP A 237 -4.18 16.79 -14.83
C TRP A 237 -4.50 16.22 -13.46
N PHE A 238 -4.98 17.05 -12.52
CA PHE A 238 -5.15 16.65 -11.13
C PHE A 238 -6.53 16.98 -10.56
N ARG A 239 -7.02 16.07 -9.72
CA ARG A 239 -8.14 16.31 -8.79
C ARG A 239 -7.61 16.25 -7.35
N LEU A 240 -8.06 17.19 -6.52
CA LEU A 240 -7.74 17.22 -5.09
C LEU A 240 -8.80 16.49 -4.28
N GLU A 241 -8.36 15.71 -3.30
CA GLU A 241 -9.19 15.20 -2.22
C GLU A 241 -8.49 15.47 -0.89
N ILE A 242 -9.20 16.07 0.07
CA ILE A 242 -8.66 16.36 1.39
C ILE A 242 -9.19 15.29 2.33
N HIS A 243 -8.33 14.37 2.74
CA HIS A 243 -8.69 13.35 3.69
C HIS A 243 -8.44 13.86 5.11
N ARG A 244 -9.53 14.09 5.83
CA ARG A 244 -9.52 14.29 7.27
C ARG A 244 -9.70 12.92 7.93
N PRO A 245 -8.80 12.51 8.82
CA PRO A 245 -8.92 11.19 9.45
C PRO A 245 -10.24 11.06 10.19
N SER A 246 -10.97 9.98 9.91
CA SER A 246 -12.22 9.66 10.59
C SER A 246 -11.93 9.10 12.00
N ALA A 247 -12.92 9.15 12.88
CA ALA A 247 -12.82 8.60 14.24
C ALA A 247 -12.42 7.09 14.26
N VAL A 248 -12.75 6.34 13.20
CA VAL A 248 -12.40 4.92 13.04
C VAL A 248 -10.91 4.71 12.75
N GLU A 249 -10.24 5.69 12.14
CA GLU A 249 -8.83 5.63 11.79
C GLU A 249 -7.88 6.05 12.92
N GLY A 250 -8.43 6.48 14.06
CA GLY A 250 -7.72 6.98 15.24
C GLY A 250 -7.51 8.49 15.20
N GLU A 251 -7.87 9.17 16.29
CA GLU A 251 -7.84 10.64 16.49
C GLU A 251 -6.46 11.30 16.35
N ASN A 252 -5.39 10.51 16.18
CA ASN A 252 -4.00 10.97 16.14
C ASN A 252 -3.42 11.11 14.72
N LYS A 253 -4.26 11.08 13.67
CA LYS A 253 -3.79 11.29 12.30
C LYS A 253 -3.98 12.76 11.91
N SER A 254 -2.99 13.33 11.23
CA SER A 254 -3.05 14.67 10.64
C SER A 254 -3.75 14.66 9.29
N ASP A 255 -4.22 15.83 8.86
CA ASP A 255 -4.77 16.05 7.52
C ASP A 255 -3.81 15.54 6.42
N ALA A 256 -4.41 14.98 5.36
CA ALA A 256 -3.68 14.61 4.16
C ALA A 256 -4.34 15.18 2.90
N PHE A 257 -3.54 15.84 2.06
CA PHE A 257 -3.95 16.30 0.74
C PHE A 257 -3.55 15.23 -0.29
N ASN A 258 -4.53 14.66 -0.96
CA ASN A 258 -4.35 13.62 -1.95
C ASN A 258 -4.64 14.19 -3.34
N LEU A 259 -3.65 14.18 -4.23
CA LEU A 259 -3.80 14.61 -5.61
C LEU A 259 -3.84 13.39 -6.53
N PHE A 260 -4.97 13.21 -7.19
CA PHE A 260 -5.25 12.13 -8.13
C PHE A 260 -5.01 12.58 -9.55
N PHE A 261 -4.43 11.72 -10.39
CA PHE A 261 -4.31 11.98 -11.82
C PHE A 261 -5.65 11.76 -12.52
N VAL A 262 -6.10 12.72 -13.32
CA VAL A 262 -7.38 12.65 -14.06
C VAL A 262 -7.21 12.64 -15.58
N GLN A 263 -5.99 12.50 -16.11
CA GLN A 263 -5.75 12.65 -17.54
C GLN A 263 -6.62 11.70 -18.39
N PRO A 264 -7.39 12.24 -19.36
CA PRO A 264 -8.07 11.46 -20.37
C PRO A 264 -7.05 10.65 -21.21
N GLY A 265 -7.26 9.34 -21.35
CA GLY A 265 -6.37 8.46 -22.13
C GLY A 265 -5.33 7.68 -21.31
N SER A 266 -5.40 7.71 -19.98
CA SER A 266 -4.67 6.76 -19.13
C SER A 266 -5.06 5.32 -19.49
N GLN A 267 -4.09 4.40 -19.53
CA GLN A 267 -4.35 2.96 -19.64
C GLN A 267 -4.95 2.35 -18.36
N LEU A 268 -4.94 3.11 -17.26
CA LEU A 268 -5.51 2.68 -15.99
C LEU A 268 -7.03 2.92 -15.99
N THR A 269 -7.77 1.94 -15.48
CA THR A 269 -9.22 2.00 -15.29
C THR A 269 -9.65 2.86 -14.09
N TYR A 270 -8.70 3.52 -13.43
CA TYR A 270 -8.91 4.40 -12.26
C TYR A 270 -8.03 5.64 -12.34
N GLU A 271 -8.38 6.64 -11.52
CA GLU A 271 -7.54 7.81 -11.25
C GLU A 271 -6.49 7.44 -10.18
N PRO A 272 -5.20 7.28 -10.53
CA PRO A 272 -4.19 6.94 -9.53
C PRO A 272 -3.91 8.13 -8.61
N LEU A 273 -3.82 7.88 -7.30
CA LEU A 273 -3.19 8.82 -6.38
C LEU A 273 -1.71 9.04 -6.78
N CYS A 274 -1.41 10.22 -7.32
CA CYS A 274 -0.06 10.64 -7.71
C CYS A 274 0.76 11.03 -6.49
N LEU A 275 0.16 11.89 -5.68
CA LEU A 275 0.85 12.64 -4.67
C LEU A 275 0.01 12.69 -3.41
N LYS A 276 0.66 12.38 -2.30
CA LYS A 276 0.11 12.56 -0.97
C LYS A 276 0.97 13.53 -0.20
N ILE A 277 0.38 14.64 0.23
CA ILE A 277 1.01 15.61 1.12
C ILE A 277 0.45 15.37 2.52
N ARG A 278 1.31 15.00 3.45
CA ARG A 278 0.93 14.74 4.86
C ARG A 278 1.54 15.78 5.78
N LEU A 279 0.73 16.29 6.69
CA LEU A 279 1.23 17.03 7.84
C LEU A 279 1.80 16.01 8.84
N VAL A 280 3.00 16.27 9.34
CA VAL A 280 3.72 15.35 10.23
C VAL A 280 4.34 16.13 11.39
N ARG A 281 3.68 16.07 12.55
CA ARG A 281 4.24 16.57 13.80
C ARG A 281 5.43 15.70 14.22
N GLN A 282 6.55 16.33 14.51
CA GLN A 282 7.72 15.64 15.07
C GLN A 282 7.55 15.43 16.57
N GLY A 283 8.10 14.33 17.10
CA GLY A 283 8.11 14.06 18.54
C GLY A 283 9.09 14.95 19.31
N SER A 284 9.97 15.66 18.60
CA SER A 284 11.00 16.56 19.11
C SER A 284 10.94 17.91 18.39
N ASN A 285 11.62 18.91 18.94
CA ASN A 285 11.79 20.22 18.28
C ASN A 285 12.87 20.23 17.20
N ALA A 286 13.76 19.23 17.19
CA ALA A 286 14.68 19.00 16.08
C ALA A 286 13.93 18.43 14.86
N MET A 287 14.10 19.08 13.71
CA MET A 287 13.60 18.57 12.42
C MET A 287 14.52 17.49 11.87
N PRO A 288 13.98 16.48 11.16
CA PRO A 288 14.78 15.55 10.39
C PRO A 288 15.69 16.28 9.39
N PRO A 289 16.98 15.94 9.30
CA PRO A 289 17.86 16.45 8.25
C PRO A 289 17.34 16.04 6.86
N LEU A 290 17.59 16.91 5.89
CA LEU A 290 17.20 16.74 4.50
C LEU A 290 18.46 16.70 3.62
N THR A 291 18.44 15.82 2.63
CA THR A 291 19.40 15.77 1.53
C THR A 291 18.83 16.53 0.35
N TRP A 292 19.56 17.47 -0.23
CA TRP A 292 19.13 18.17 -1.43
C TRP A 292 19.58 17.42 -2.68
N ILE A 293 18.63 16.92 -3.46
CA ILE A 293 18.89 16.18 -4.70
C ILE A 293 18.12 16.86 -5.81
N GLU A 294 18.78 17.28 -6.89
CA GLU A 294 18.14 17.91 -8.05
C GLU A 294 17.17 19.07 -7.67
N GLY A 295 17.57 19.87 -6.68
CA GLY A 295 16.79 21.02 -6.22
C GLY A 295 15.55 20.70 -5.39
N VAL A 296 15.34 19.43 -5.00
CA VAL A 296 14.26 19.03 -4.09
C VAL A 296 14.81 18.57 -2.73
N PRO A 297 14.14 18.93 -1.62
CA PRO A 297 14.50 18.42 -0.31
C PRO A 297 13.99 16.98 -0.11
N VAL A 298 14.91 16.05 0.06
CA VAL A 298 14.65 14.62 0.23
C VAL A 298 14.96 14.22 1.68
N THR A 299 14.10 13.42 2.30
CA THR A 299 14.37 12.94 3.66
C THR A 299 15.65 12.10 3.67
N ASP A 300 16.54 12.38 4.63
CA ASP A 300 17.79 11.66 4.87
C ASP A 300 17.56 10.14 5.04
N LEU A 301 18.50 9.34 4.52
CA LEU A 301 18.39 7.88 4.48
C LEU A 301 18.24 7.24 5.86
N ARG A 302 18.83 7.81 6.93
CA ARG A 302 18.69 7.30 8.30
C ARG A 302 17.23 7.36 8.75
N TYR A 303 16.53 8.44 8.40
CA TYR A 303 15.12 8.62 8.71
C TYR A 303 14.23 7.76 7.81
N GLN A 304 14.61 7.54 6.54
CA GLN A 304 13.93 6.55 5.69
C GLN A 304 14.03 5.13 6.28
N ILE A 305 15.21 4.72 6.76
CA ILE A 305 15.43 3.40 7.38
C ILE A 305 14.54 3.22 8.62
N ALA A 306 14.45 4.25 9.46
CA ALA A 306 13.58 4.26 10.63
C ALA A 306 12.09 4.14 10.22
N ASP A 307 11.67 4.85 9.18
CA ASP A 307 10.31 4.75 8.64
C ASP A 307 9.99 3.37 8.09
N TYR A 308 10.89 2.79 7.29
CA TYR A 308 10.73 1.43 6.77
C TYR A 308 10.63 0.41 7.90
N THR A 309 11.44 0.55 8.95
CA THR A 309 11.39 -0.32 10.14
C THR A 309 10.04 -0.20 10.85
N ARG A 310 9.56 1.03 11.09
CA ARG A 310 8.23 1.26 11.71
C ARG A 310 7.10 0.72 10.85
N ARG A 311 7.17 0.89 9.52
CA ARG A 311 6.17 0.36 8.59
C ARG A 311 6.17 -1.17 8.57
N ALA A 312 7.34 -1.80 8.48
CA ALA A 312 7.47 -3.26 8.48
C ALA A 312 7.01 -3.91 9.80
N ALA A 313 7.11 -3.19 10.93
CA ALA A 313 6.58 -3.65 12.20
C ALA A 313 5.04 -3.64 12.27
N LYS A 314 4.40 -2.70 11.54
CA LYS A 314 2.93 -2.55 11.49
C LYS A 314 2.27 -3.39 10.39
N VAL A 315 3.04 -3.91 9.45
CA VAL A 315 2.54 -4.72 8.34
C VAL A 315 2.68 -6.19 8.69
N GLU A 316 1.53 -6.87 8.80
CA GLU A 316 1.45 -8.33 8.99
C GLU A 316 1.73 -9.09 7.68
N GLU A 317 1.53 -8.43 6.55
CA GLU A 317 1.59 -8.98 5.20
C GLU A 317 3.06 -9.32 4.85
N LEU A 318 3.45 -10.60 4.97
CA LEU A 318 4.81 -11.12 4.67
C LEU A 318 5.44 -10.57 3.37
N VAL A 319 4.74 -10.51 2.24
CA VAL A 319 5.30 -10.03 0.96
C VAL A 319 5.63 -8.55 1.04
N VAL A 320 4.72 -7.71 1.52
CA VAL A 320 5.02 -6.29 1.75
C VAL A 320 6.06 -6.11 2.83
N LYS A 321 6.03 -6.89 3.91
CA LYS A 321 7.06 -6.88 4.95
C LYS A 321 8.44 -7.23 4.37
N GLN A 322 8.51 -8.21 3.47
CA GLN A 322 9.74 -8.55 2.75
C GLN A 322 10.18 -7.42 1.82
N ALA A 323 9.27 -6.82 1.05
CA ALA A 323 9.57 -5.67 0.19
C ALA A 323 10.08 -4.46 1.00
N LEU A 324 9.44 -4.14 2.13
CA LEU A 324 9.86 -3.09 3.05
C LEU A 324 11.23 -3.40 3.68
N ASN A 325 11.49 -4.67 4.02
CA ASN A 325 12.79 -5.09 4.54
C ASN A 325 13.90 -5.02 3.47
N LYS A 326 13.60 -5.37 2.21
CA LYS A 326 14.53 -5.19 1.08
C LYS A 326 14.83 -3.71 0.87
N ALA A 327 13.78 -2.86 0.84
CA ALA A 327 13.92 -1.40 0.71
C ALA A 327 14.72 -0.80 1.87
N ARG A 328 14.52 -1.29 3.10
CA ARG A 328 15.32 -0.89 4.28
C ARG A 328 16.81 -1.22 4.10
N ARG A 329 17.12 -2.44 3.65
CA ARG A 329 18.52 -2.88 3.41
C ARG A 329 19.16 -2.09 2.27
N ALA A 330 18.39 -1.79 1.21
CA ALA A 330 18.78 -0.89 0.14
C ALA A 330 19.14 0.50 0.66
N SER A 331 18.28 1.11 1.49
CA SER A 331 18.57 2.42 2.12
C SER A 331 19.80 2.38 3.02
N LEU A 332 20.05 1.28 3.73
CA LEU A 332 21.26 1.11 4.54
C LEU A 332 22.52 1.10 3.68
N LEU A 333 22.53 0.33 2.57
CA LEU A 333 23.65 0.33 1.63
C LEU A 333 23.93 1.74 1.08
N MET A 334 22.88 2.45 0.66
CA MET A 334 23.00 3.82 0.15
C MET A 334 23.54 4.79 1.20
N ALA A 335 23.15 4.64 2.47
CA ALA A 335 23.64 5.48 3.57
C ALA A 335 25.14 5.26 3.80
N THR A 336 25.59 4.00 3.83
CA THR A 336 27.01 3.68 3.97
C THR A 336 27.84 4.23 2.80
N GLN A 337 27.31 4.21 1.58
CA GLN A 337 28.00 4.78 0.42
C GLN A 337 28.12 6.32 0.48
N LEU A 338 27.10 7.01 1.01
CA LEU A 338 27.19 8.46 1.26
C LEU A 338 28.25 8.80 2.32
N GLU A 339 28.35 8.01 3.39
CA GLU A 339 29.35 8.22 4.45
C GLU A 339 30.77 8.05 3.91
N ILE A 340 31.01 7.01 3.10
CA ILE A 340 32.32 6.79 2.45
C ILE A 340 32.67 7.93 1.50
N ALA A 341 31.72 8.40 0.69
CA ALA A 341 31.94 9.50 -0.25
C ALA A 341 32.10 10.87 0.42
N SER A 342 31.73 11.03 1.70
CA SER A 342 31.92 12.27 2.46
C SER A 342 33.26 12.35 3.20
N ASP A 343 33.97 11.22 3.31
CA ASP A 343 35.29 11.12 3.95
C ASP A 343 36.46 11.26 2.95
N GLU A 344 36.16 11.35 1.64
CA GLU A 344 37.07 11.71 0.54
C GLU A 344 36.91 13.18 0.15
#